data_AF-A0A160MI00-F1
#
_entry.id   AF-A0A160MI00-F1
#
_cell.length_a   1.000
_cell.length_b   1.000
_cell.length_c   1.000
_cell.angle_alpha   90.00
_cell.angle_beta   90.00
_cell.angle_gamma   90.00
#
_symmetry.space_group_name_H-M   'P 1'
#
loop_
_entity.id
_entity.type
_entity.pdbx_description
1 polymer ?
#
loop_
_entity_poly.entity_id
_entity_poly.type
_entity_poly.pdbx_seq_one_letter_code
_entity_poly.pdbx_strand_id
1 'polypeptide(L)'
;MLTVDTFNEIEIEDDVERLLILRKRMALSQYQFAKGMGISTSYLGQIERGEVPFSPQLRVRINDYLKREKEIHEKDIFSSF
;
A
#
# COMPACT_ATOMS: atom_id res chain seq x y z
N MET A 1 19.23 -14.52 8.50
CA MET A 1 18.67 -15.54 7.61
C MET A 1 17.34 -15.95 8.23
N LEU A 2 16.23 -15.85 7.49
CA LEU A 2 14.92 -16.20 8.02
C LEU A 2 14.89 -17.70 8.35
N THR A 3 14.43 -18.05 9.55
CA THR A 3 14.29 -19.43 10.02
C THR A 3 12.85 -19.65 10.44
N VAL A 4 12.05 -20.23 9.56
CA VAL A 4 10.65 -20.64 9.81
C VAL A 4 10.49 -22.08 9.36
N ASP A 5 9.66 -22.84 10.06
CA ASP A 5 9.44 -24.27 9.78
C ASP A 5 8.30 -24.46 8.77
N THR A 6 7.33 -23.53 8.75
CA THR A 6 6.19 -23.57 7.83
C THR A 6 5.92 -22.22 7.17
N PHE A 7 5.32 -22.24 5.98
CA PHE A 7 4.94 -21.02 5.26
C PHE A 7 3.93 -20.15 6.05
N ASN A 8 3.12 -20.76 6.90
CA ASN A 8 2.11 -20.06 7.69
C ASN A 8 2.72 -19.25 8.86
N GLU A 9 4.00 -19.44 9.16
CA GLU A 9 4.74 -18.64 10.15
C GLU A 9 5.31 -17.35 9.56
N ILE A 10 5.15 -17.11 8.25
CA ILE A 10 5.58 -15.86 7.63
C ILE A 10 4.69 -14.72 8.12
N GLU A 11 5.30 -13.78 8.83
CA GLU A 11 4.69 -12.53 9.25
C GLU A 11 5.24 -11.35 8.45
N ILE A 12 4.56 -10.21 8.55
CA ILE A 12 5.00 -8.99 7.88
C ILE A 12 6.22 -8.42 8.59
N GLU A 13 7.35 -8.37 7.89
CA GLU A 13 8.65 -7.95 8.40
C GLU A 13 8.70 -6.43 8.63
N ASP A 14 8.35 -5.63 7.61
CA ASP A 14 8.56 -4.18 7.64
C ASP A 14 7.44 -3.37 6.95
N ASP A 15 7.57 -2.04 6.93
CA ASP A 15 6.60 -1.14 6.30
C ASP A 15 6.58 -1.24 4.77
N VAL A 16 7.69 -1.63 4.14
CA VAL A 16 7.75 -1.83 2.68
C VAL A 16 6.94 -3.07 2.29
N GLU A 17 7.02 -4.14 3.08
CA GLU A 17 6.18 -5.32 2.90
C GLU A 17 4.69 -5.01 3.16
N ARG A 18 4.37 -4.23 4.21
CA ARG A 18 3.00 -3.74 4.44
C ARG A 18 2.45 -3.00 3.22
N LEU A 19 3.25 -2.12 2.62
CA LEU A 19 2.91 -1.36 1.42
C LEU A 19 2.62 -2.27 0.22
N LEU A 20 3.51 -3.24 -0.03
CA LEU A 20 3.39 -4.20 -1.12
C LEU A 20 2.12 -5.04 -1.01
N ILE A 21 1.86 -5.58 0.18
CA ILE A 21 0.68 -6.40 0.47
C ILE A 21 -0.59 -5.56 0.28
N LEU A 22 -0.63 -4.35 0.85
CA LEU A 22 -1.76 -3.43 0.71
C LEU A 22 -2.10 -3.19 -0.76
N ARG A 23 -1.13 -2.74 -1.57
CA ARG A 23 -1.33 -2.44 -2.99
C ARG A 23 -1.87 -3.65 -3.76
N LYS A 24 -1.26 -4.83 -3.54
CA LYS A 24 -1.65 -6.07 -4.22
C LYS A 24 -3.07 -6.50 -3.83
N ARG A 25 -3.44 -6.38 -2.55
CA ARG A 25 -4.80 -6.71 -2.07
C ARG A 25 -5.88 -5.77 -2.61
N MET A 26 -5.51 -4.53 -2.93
CA MET A 26 -6.38 -3.58 -3.63
C MET A 26 -6.43 -3.82 -5.14
N ALA A 27 -5.74 -4.84 -5.66
CA ALA A 27 -5.62 -5.14 -7.10
C ALA A 27 -5.09 -3.96 -7.95
N LEU A 28 -4.23 -3.12 -7.37
CA LEU A 28 -3.69 -1.95 -8.05
C LEU A 28 -2.31 -2.19 -8.65
N SER A 29 -2.10 -1.68 -9.85
CA SER A 29 -0.76 -1.46 -10.40
C SER A 29 -0.02 -0.40 -9.58
N GLN A 30 1.33 -0.39 -9.66
CA GLN A 30 2.14 0.69 -9.08
C GLN A 30 1.69 2.07 -9.61
N TYR A 31 1.34 2.15 -10.89
CA TYR A 31 0.86 3.39 -11.49
C TYR A 31 -0.44 3.89 -10.84
N GLN A 32 -1.46 3.03 -10.73
CA GLN A 32 -2.76 3.44 -10.15
C GLN A 32 -2.60 3.85 -8.68
N PHE A 33 -1.84 3.09 -7.90
CA PHE A 33 -1.65 3.38 -6.49
C PHE A 33 -0.82 4.65 -6.26
N ALA A 34 0.27 4.83 -7.00
CA ALA A 34 1.08 6.05 -6.95
C ALA A 34 0.24 7.28 -7.33
N LYS A 35 -0.57 7.17 -8.39
CA LYS A 35 -1.50 8.22 -8.82
C LYS A 35 -2.51 8.58 -7.72
N GLY A 36 -3.11 7.59 -7.05
CA GLY A 36 -4.06 7.82 -5.95
C GLY A 36 -3.43 8.48 -4.72
N MET A 37 -2.14 8.22 -4.47
CA MET A 37 -1.36 8.85 -3.40
C MET A 37 -0.74 10.21 -3.79
N GLY A 38 -0.81 10.61 -5.06
CA GLY A 38 -0.18 11.84 -5.56
C GLY A 38 1.35 11.80 -5.55
N ILE A 39 1.95 10.63 -5.82
CA ILE A 39 3.40 10.43 -5.95
C ILE A 39 3.76 9.88 -7.34
N SER A 40 5.04 9.90 -7.70
CA SER A 40 5.49 9.30 -8.96
C SER A 40 5.52 7.76 -8.86
N THR A 41 5.18 7.08 -9.96
CA THR A 41 5.31 5.62 -10.07
C THR A 41 6.75 5.16 -9.83
N SER A 42 7.73 5.94 -10.31
CA SER A 42 9.15 5.65 -10.10
C SER A 42 9.49 5.64 -8.62
N TYR A 43 9.07 6.67 -7.87
CA TYR A 43 9.33 6.76 -6.43
C TYR A 43 8.74 5.56 -5.67
N LEU A 44 7.48 5.21 -5.95
CA LEU A 44 6.86 4.01 -5.37
C LEU A 44 7.65 2.73 -5.70
N GLY A 45 8.05 2.56 -6.96
CA GLY A 45 8.84 1.40 -7.37
C GLY A 45 10.20 1.32 -6.70
N GLN A 46 10.88 2.44 -6.47
CA GLN A 46 12.15 2.49 -5.74
C GLN A 46 11.98 2.09 -4.28
N ILE A 47 10.89 2.51 -3.63
CA ILE A 47 10.56 2.08 -2.26
C ILE A 47 10.31 0.58 -2.20
N GLU A 48 9.49 0.04 -3.10
CA GLU A 48 9.18 -1.40 -3.14
C GLU A 48 10.39 -2.30 -3.44
N ARG A 49 11.44 -1.76 -4.08
CA ARG A 49 12.71 -2.46 -4.31
C ARG A 49 13.74 -2.25 -3.19
N GLY A 50 13.42 -1.44 -2.18
CA GLY A 50 14.35 -1.11 -1.09
C GLY A 50 15.46 -0.12 -1.48
N GLU A 51 15.37 0.52 -2.65
CA GLU A 51 16.33 1.53 -3.10
C GLU A 51 16.15 2.87 -2.37
N VAL A 52 14.93 3.14 -1.91
CA VAL A 52 14.56 4.32 -1.14
C VAL A 52 13.86 3.87 0.15
N PRO A 53 14.27 4.40 1.32
CA PRO A 53 13.67 3.99 2.60
C PRO A 53 12.21 4.44 2.71
N PHE A 54 11.43 3.66 3.44
CA PHE A 54 10.05 4.01 3.79
C PHE A 54 10.04 5.24 4.71
N SER A 55 9.45 6.35 4.25
CA SER A 55 9.45 7.61 4.99
C SER A 55 8.16 7.82 5.81
N PRO A 56 8.20 8.58 6.92
CA PRO A 56 7.00 9.00 7.63
C PRO A 56 6.00 9.76 6.75
N GLN A 57 6.49 10.57 5.80
CA GLN A 57 5.62 11.31 4.86
C GLN A 57 4.89 10.37 3.90
N LEU A 58 5.52 9.28 3.48
CA LEU A 58 4.85 8.25 2.69
C LEU A 58 3.71 7.61 3.49
N ARG A 59 3.90 7.32 4.78
CA ARG A 59 2.83 6.81 5.66
C ARG A 59 1.61 7.73 5.68
N VAL A 60 1.86 9.04 5.82
CA VAL A 60 0.78 10.05 5.79
C VAL A 60 0.01 9.98 4.48
N ARG A 61 0.70 9.94 3.33
CA ARG A 61 0.05 9.85 2.00
C ARG A 61 -0.77 8.56 1.82
N ILE A 62 -0.27 7.43 2.32
CA ILE A 62 -1.00 6.16 2.30
C ILE A 62 -2.28 6.28 3.13
N ASN A 63 -2.19 6.79 4.35
CA ASN A 63 -3.35 6.95 5.24
C ASN A 63 -4.40 7.90 4.63
N ASP A 64 -3.96 9.01 4.05
CA ASP A 64 -4.84 9.95 3.37
C ASP A 64 -5.55 9.31 2.18
N TYR A 65 -4.83 8.50 1.39
CA TYR A 65 -5.42 7.73 0.29
C TYR A 65 -6.47 6.74 0.79
N LEU A 66 -6.14 5.92 1.79
CA LEU A 66 -7.07 4.92 2.34
C LEU A 66 -8.33 5.54 2.93
N LYS A 67 -8.20 6.71 3.58
CA LYS A 67 -9.34 7.46 4.09
C LYS A 67 -10.28 7.88 2.95
N ARG A 68 -9.73 8.42 1.85
CA ARG A 68 -10.53 8.80 0.67
C ARG A 68 -11.22 7.60 0.03
N GLU A 69 -10.53 6.48 -0.14
CA GLU A 69 -11.11 5.27 -0.74
C GLU A 69 -12.27 4.73 0.10
N LYS A 70 -12.12 4.74 1.43
CA LYS A 70 -13.18 4.36 2.36
C LYS A 70 -14.41 5.28 2.22
N GLU A 71 -14.20 6.59 2.20
CA GLU A 71 -15.29 7.57 2.02
C GLU A 71 -16.03 7.41 0.70
N ILE A 72 -15.32 7.07 -0.39
CA ILE A 72 -15.93 6.80 -1.70
C ILE A 72 -16.76 5.51 -1.62
N HIS A 73 -16.19 4.43 -1.09
CA HIS A 73 -16.88 3.15 -0.98
C HIS A 73 -18.17 3.23 -0.15
N GLU A 74 -18.12 3.96 0.98
CA GLU A 74 -19.31 4.20 1.80
C GLU A 74 -20.39 4.95 1.01
N LYS A 75 -20.02 6.03 0.28
CA LYS A 75 -20.97 6.79 -0.54
C LYS A 75 -21.61 5.95 -1.66
N ASP A 76 -20.83 5.08 -2.29
CA ASP A 76 -21.32 4.20 -3.36
C ASP A 76 -22.36 3.21 -2.85
N ILE A 77 -22.12 2.64 -1.66
CA ILE A 77 -23.09 1.76 -0.98
C ILE A 77 -24.39 2.51 -0.70
N PHE A 78 -24.33 3.70 -0.09
CA PHE A 78 -25.54 4.45 0.26
C PHE A 78 -26.29 5.03 -0.93
N SER A 79 -25.62 5.26 -2.07
CA SER A 79 -26.26 5.75 -3.30
C SER A 79 -26.95 4.63 -4.10
N SER A 80 -26.72 3.36 -3.74
CA SER A 80 -27.26 2.19 -4.43
C SER A 80 -28.54 1.63 -3.80
N PHE A 81 -29.05 2.28 -2.74
CA PHE A 81 -30.33 2.00 -2.09
C PHE A 81 -31.34 3.13 -2.38
#